data_AF-A0A100XXE1-F1
#
_entry.id   AF-A0A100XXE1-F1
#
_cell.length_a   1.000
_cell.length_b   1.000
_cell.length_c   1.000
_cell.angle_alpha   90.00
_cell.angle_beta   90.00
_cell.angle_gamma   90.00
#
_symmetry.space_group_name_H-M   'P 1'
#
loop_
_entity.id
_entity.type
_entity.pdbx_description
1 polymer ?
#
loop_
_entity_poly.entity_id
_entity_poly.type
_entity_poly.pdbx_seq_one_letter_code
_entity_poly.pdbx_strand_id
1 'polypeptide(L)'
;MEGGGALFIVFIFIMLGIILMDMEREAKARKKCTELASSMRIDGRTLILPEKTRLLRGTLRIRGEWIGAKHRHYSVQRELRTSGEFTSDRIELEPEGFFVFIGENDDAWVELPVYVIAEGRFRDALISPVLPTYRIEAGENSLGTSHNDEYAHPRLETGRGMISGRLYTSVAKCRGARVELIHPESKGKEKLVEVQGSGEKDFERRFWEKPLILVMDRNLTSFSP
;
A
#
# COMPACT_ATOMS: atom_id res chain seq x y z
N MET A 1 -13.27 -51.03 15.06
CA MET A 1 -12.74 -49.65 15.21
C MET A 1 -11.56 -49.38 14.25
N GLU A 2 -11.52 -50.00 13.06
CA GLU A 2 -10.31 -49.94 12.19
C GLU A 2 -10.44 -48.99 10.99
N GLY A 3 -11.66 -48.57 10.61
CA GLY A 3 -11.86 -47.64 9.48
C GLY A 3 -11.51 -46.17 9.78
N GLY A 4 -11.53 -45.76 11.05
CA GLY A 4 -11.28 -44.37 11.45
C GLY A 4 -9.83 -43.92 11.28
N GLY A 5 -8.87 -44.82 11.56
CA GLY A 5 -7.44 -44.52 11.42
C GLY A 5 -7.01 -44.36 9.96
N ALA A 6 -7.52 -45.22 9.06
CA ALA A 6 -7.23 -45.13 7.63
C ALA A 6 -7.78 -43.83 7.00
N LEU A 7 -9.02 -43.44 7.35
CA LEU A 7 -9.61 -42.19 6.87
C LEU A 7 -8.86 -40.95 7.37
N PHE A 8 -8.39 -40.96 8.62
CA PHE A 8 -7.60 -39.85 9.18
C PHE A 8 -6.25 -39.69 8.46
N ILE A 9 -5.57 -40.79 8.14
CA ILE A 9 -4.31 -40.76 7.39
C ILE A 9 -4.53 -40.20 5.97
N VAL A 10 -5.58 -40.65 5.27
CA VAL A 10 -5.94 -40.12 3.94
C VAL A 10 -6.22 -38.61 4.01
N PHE A 11 -6.95 -38.15 5.02
CA PHE A 11 -7.22 -36.73 5.23
C PHE A 11 -5.93 -35.91 5.42
N ILE A 12 -4.97 -36.41 6.21
CA ILE A 12 -3.66 -35.75 6.39
C ILE A 12 -2.92 -35.63 5.06
N PHE A 13 -2.89 -36.68 4.24
CA PHE A 13 -2.22 -36.62 2.93
C PHE A 13 -2.87 -35.63 1.97
N ILE A 14 -4.22 -35.53 1.98
CA ILE A 14 -4.93 -34.52 1.19
C ILE A 14 -4.56 -33.11 1.66
N MET A 15 -4.59 -32.85 2.97
CA MET A 15 -4.20 -31.55 3.54
C MET A 15 -2.76 -31.19 3.19
N LEU A 16 -1.83 -32.13 3.35
CA LEU A 16 -0.42 -31.94 3.00
C LEU A 16 -0.26 -31.65 1.49
N GLY A 17 -1.01 -32.37 0.65
CA GLY A 17 -1.04 -32.15 -0.81
C GLY A 17 -1.51 -30.74 -1.18
N ILE A 18 -2.57 -30.24 -0.53
CA ILE A 18 -3.08 -28.88 -0.74
C ILE A 18 -2.02 -27.84 -0.35
N ILE A 19 -1.38 -28.01 0.81
CA ILE A 19 -0.32 -27.09 1.29
C ILE A 19 0.87 -27.06 0.32
N LEU A 20 1.35 -28.24 -0.11
CA LEU A 20 2.46 -28.33 -1.05
C LEU A 20 2.11 -27.71 -2.42
N MET A 21 0.89 -27.92 -2.91
CA MET A 21 0.43 -27.28 -4.14
C MET A 21 0.38 -25.75 -4.02
N ASP A 22 0.00 -25.21 -2.87
CA ASP A 22 -0.05 -23.77 -2.64
C ASP A 22 1.37 -23.17 -2.60
N MET A 23 2.29 -23.82 -1.88
CA MET A 23 3.71 -23.44 -1.86
C MET A 23 4.35 -23.46 -3.26
N GLU A 24 4.04 -24.49 -4.07
CA GLU A 24 4.51 -24.56 -5.45
C GLU A 24 3.94 -23.44 -6.33
N ARG A 25 2.67 -23.10 -6.16
CA ARG A 25 2.02 -21.99 -6.89
C ARG A 25 2.71 -20.67 -6.57
N GLU A 26 3.00 -20.41 -5.30
CA GLU A 26 3.70 -19.21 -4.87
C GLU A 26 5.13 -19.17 -5.42
N ALA A 27 5.88 -20.28 -5.35
CA ALA A 27 7.23 -20.35 -5.90
C ALA A 27 7.25 -20.09 -7.41
N LYS A 28 6.29 -20.67 -8.16
CA LYS A 28 6.15 -20.46 -9.61
C LYS A 28 5.78 -19.01 -9.93
N ALA A 29 4.83 -18.43 -9.21
CA ALA A 29 4.43 -17.03 -9.37
C ALA A 29 5.59 -16.06 -9.08
N ARG A 30 6.33 -16.28 -8.00
CA ARG A 30 7.50 -15.48 -7.63
C ARG A 30 8.62 -15.57 -8.67
N LYS A 31 8.91 -16.78 -9.16
CA LYS A 31 9.90 -17.00 -10.22
C LYS A 31 9.49 -16.27 -11.51
N LYS A 32 8.23 -16.41 -11.93
CA LYS A 32 7.67 -15.72 -13.10
C LYS A 32 7.80 -14.19 -12.97
N CYS A 33 7.43 -13.62 -11.83
CA CYS A 33 7.55 -12.17 -11.59
C CYS A 33 9.01 -11.71 -11.56
N THR A 34 9.91 -12.51 -10.99
CA THR A 34 11.34 -12.21 -10.96
C THR A 34 11.96 -12.25 -12.36
N GLU A 35 11.59 -13.24 -13.18
CA GLU A 35 12.01 -13.34 -14.59
C GLU A 35 11.45 -12.18 -15.43
N LEU A 36 10.20 -11.76 -15.19
CA LEU A 36 9.65 -10.58 -15.84
C LEU A 36 10.43 -9.33 -15.43
N ALA A 37 10.63 -9.12 -14.12
CA ALA A 37 11.37 -7.97 -13.60
C ALA A 37 12.80 -7.87 -14.17
N SER A 38 13.50 -9.00 -14.31
CA SER A 38 14.88 -9.02 -14.83
C SER A 38 14.97 -8.89 -16.35
N SER A 39 13.90 -9.16 -17.08
CA SER A 39 13.85 -9.08 -18.54
C SER A 39 13.32 -7.74 -19.06
N MET A 40 12.61 -6.98 -18.23
CA MET A 40 12.19 -5.62 -18.55
C MET A 40 13.38 -4.66 -18.61
N ARG A 41 13.26 -3.65 -19.47
CA ARG A 41 14.24 -2.56 -19.59
C ARG A 41 13.54 -1.22 -19.50
N ILE A 42 14.22 -0.24 -18.91
CA ILE A 42 13.75 1.14 -18.87
C ILE A 42 14.61 1.93 -19.84
N ASP A 43 13.97 2.56 -20.83
CA ASP A 43 14.59 3.49 -21.76
C ASP A 43 13.90 4.84 -21.64
N GLY A 44 14.57 5.79 -20.98
CA GLY A 44 13.99 7.10 -20.67
C GLY A 44 12.69 6.99 -19.87
N ARG A 45 11.56 7.32 -20.53
CA ARG A 45 10.20 7.26 -19.97
C ARG A 45 9.40 6.07 -20.48
N THR A 46 10.04 5.06 -21.05
CA THR A 46 9.37 3.88 -21.59
C THR A 46 9.87 2.64 -20.89
N LEU A 47 8.94 1.87 -20.33
CA LEU A 47 9.19 0.53 -19.86
C LEU A 47 8.98 -0.45 -21.03
N ILE A 48 10.04 -1.15 -21.40
CA ILE A 48 10.07 -2.11 -22.49
C ILE A 48 9.92 -3.52 -21.90
N LEU A 49 8.89 -4.22 -22.34
CA LEU A 49 8.59 -5.60 -22.01
C LEU A 49 9.42 -6.55 -22.89
N PRO A 50 9.68 -7.79 -22.42
CA PRO A 50 10.45 -8.76 -23.20
C PRO A 50 9.76 -9.22 -24.48
N GLU A 51 8.43 -9.15 -24.53
CA GLU A 51 7.61 -9.54 -25.67
C GLU A 51 6.39 -8.62 -25.82
N LYS A 52 5.89 -8.49 -27.04
CA LYS A 52 4.64 -7.78 -27.31
C LYS A 52 3.48 -8.60 -26.75
N THR A 53 2.76 -8.05 -25.79
CA THR A 53 1.67 -8.74 -25.10
C THR A 53 0.43 -7.88 -24.98
N ARG A 54 -0.71 -8.53 -24.76
CA ARG A 54 -1.97 -7.87 -24.40
C ARG A 54 -1.93 -7.44 -22.94
N LEU A 55 -2.20 -6.17 -22.71
CA LEU A 55 -2.12 -5.48 -21.42
C LEU A 55 -3.48 -4.88 -21.06
N LEU A 56 -3.87 -5.06 -19.80
CA LEU A 56 -5.02 -4.38 -19.22
C LEU A 56 -4.50 -3.24 -18.33
N ARG A 57 -4.87 -2.00 -18.65
CA ARG A 57 -4.59 -0.84 -17.78
C ARG A 57 -5.67 -0.75 -16.72
N GLY A 58 -5.31 -0.37 -15.50
CA GLY A 58 -6.27 -0.18 -14.44
C GLY A 58 -5.66 0.31 -13.14
N THR A 59 -6.45 0.18 -12.08
CA THR A 59 -6.09 0.55 -10.72
C THR A 59 -6.26 -0.65 -9.81
N LEU A 60 -5.23 -0.96 -9.03
CA LEU A 60 -5.25 -1.99 -7.99
C LEU A 60 -5.49 -1.32 -6.64
N ARG A 61 -6.56 -1.73 -5.96
CA ARG A 61 -6.85 -1.36 -4.58
C ARG A 61 -6.56 -2.55 -3.68
N ILE A 62 -5.78 -2.33 -2.63
CA ILE A 62 -5.48 -3.31 -1.60
C ILE A 62 -5.86 -2.70 -0.26
N ARG A 63 -6.71 -3.41 0.49
CA ARG A 63 -7.10 -3.04 1.85
C ARG A 63 -6.72 -4.19 2.78
N GLY A 64 -5.89 -3.89 3.77
CA GLY A 64 -5.56 -4.80 4.86
C GLY A 64 -6.17 -4.29 6.16
N GLU A 65 -6.86 -5.15 6.89
CA GLU A 65 -7.44 -4.79 8.20
C GLU A 65 -7.50 -6.00 9.14
N TRP A 66 -7.36 -5.75 10.44
CA TRP A 66 -7.55 -6.78 11.45
C TRP A 66 -9.02 -7.01 11.76
N ILE A 67 -9.52 -8.21 11.49
CA ILE A 67 -10.90 -8.61 11.75
C ILE A 67 -10.97 -9.45 13.04
N GLY A 68 -11.88 -9.08 13.94
CA GLY A 68 -12.18 -9.80 15.19
C GLY A 68 -11.68 -9.06 16.45
N ALA A 69 -12.24 -9.42 17.61
CA ALA A 69 -11.89 -8.81 18.91
C ALA A 69 -10.93 -9.68 19.74
N LYS A 70 -11.23 -10.99 19.89
CA LYS A 70 -10.46 -11.93 20.73
C LYS A 70 -9.51 -12.83 19.93
N HIS A 71 -9.91 -13.20 18.71
CA HIS A 71 -9.11 -13.96 17.74
C HIS A 71 -8.99 -13.12 16.48
N ARG A 72 -8.06 -12.16 16.49
CA ARG A 72 -7.84 -11.27 15.36
C ARG A 72 -7.12 -12.04 14.26
N HIS A 73 -7.60 -11.93 13.03
CA HIS A 73 -6.86 -12.35 11.86
C HIS A 73 -6.76 -11.16 10.90
N TYR A 74 -5.65 -11.10 10.17
CA TYR A 74 -5.43 -10.04 9.20
C TYR A 74 -6.11 -10.42 7.88
N SER A 75 -7.02 -9.58 7.42
CA SER A 75 -7.76 -9.79 6.19
C SER A 75 -7.24 -8.85 5.12
N VAL A 76 -6.96 -9.37 3.94
CA VAL A 76 -6.51 -8.60 2.78
C VAL A 76 -7.53 -8.71 1.65
N GLN A 77 -8.16 -7.60 1.33
CA GLN A 77 -9.05 -7.45 0.18
C GLN A 77 -8.28 -6.81 -0.97
N ARG A 78 -8.46 -7.34 -2.18
CA ARG A 78 -7.85 -6.82 -3.41
C ARG A 78 -8.94 -6.60 -4.44
N GLU A 79 -8.96 -5.42 -5.05
CA GLU A 79 -9.90 -5.06 -6.11
C GLU A 79 -9.09 -4.50 -7.29
N LEU A 80 -9.29 -5.08 -8.48
CA LEU A 80 -8.69 -4.59 -9.72
C LEU A 80 -9.78 -3.94 -10.56
N ARG A 81 -9.64 -2.66 -10.87
CA ARG A 81 -10.52 -1.91 -11.76
C ARG A 81 -9.81 -1.65 -13.07
N THR A 82 -10.22 -2.35 -14.13
CA THR A 82 -9.64 -2.17 -15.47
C THR A 82 -10.30 -0.98 -16.17
N SER A 83 -9.50 -0.10 -16.75
CA SER A 83 -9.95 1.08 -17.51
C SER A 83 -9.81 0.93 -19.02
N GLY A 84 -8.97 -0.01 -19.50
CA GLY A 84 -8.80 -0.27 -20.92
C GLY A 84 -7.84 -1.43 -21.22
N GLU A 85 -7.75 -1.78 -22.50
CA GLU A 85 -6.94 -2.87 -23.01
C GLU A 85 -6.19 -2.44 -24.26
N PHE A 86 -4.93 -2.86 -24.39
CA PHE A 86 -4.11 -2.60 -25.58
C PHE A 86 -3.02 -3.67 -25.74
N THR A 87 -2.43 -3.78 -26.92
CA THR A 87 -1.34 -4.72 -27.19
C THR A 87 -0.06 -3.96 -27.50
N SER A 88 0.96 -4.12 -26.66
CA SER A 88 2.23 -3.40 -26.79
C SER A 88 3.37 -4.16 -26.11
N ASP A 89 4.60 -3.91 -26.55
CA ASP A 89 5.84 -4.24 -25.85
C ASP A 89 6.38 -3.04 -25.06
N ARG A 90 5.71 -1.88 -25.13
CA ARG A 90 6.11 -0.61 -24.54
C ARG A 90 5.00 -0.04 -23.68
N ILE A 91 5.35 0.39 -22.48
CA ILE A 91 4.50 1.12 -21.55
C ILE A 91 5.12 2.49 -21.33
N GLU A 92 4.39 3.55 -21.63
CA GLU A 92 4.80 4.92 -21.31
C GLU A 92 4.62 5.17 -19.81
N LEU A 93 5.71 5.63 -19.18
CA LEU A 93 5.78 5.90 -17.75
C LEU A 93 5.38 7.35 -17.50
N GLU A 94 4.09 7.56 -17.25
CA GLU A 94 3.53 8.84 -16.86
C GLU A 94 3.21 8.87 -15.36
N PRO A 95 3.42 10.00 -14.66
CA PRO A 95 2.98 10.14 -13.28
C PRO A 95 1.46 10.00 -13.16
N GLU A 96 1.02 8.89 -12.56
CA GLU A 96 -0.37 8.64 -12.22
C GLU A 96 -0.58 8.76 -10.70
N GLY A 97 -1.81 9.12 -10.32
CA GLY A 97 -2.19 9.18 -8.91
C GLY A 97 -2.07 7.82 -8.25
N PHE A 98 -1.46 7.79 -7.08
CA PHE A 98 -1.40 6.61 -6.22
C PHE A 98 -1.57 7.02 -4.76
N PHE A 99 -1.95 6.06 -3.93
CA PHE A 99 -2.18 6.27 -2.52
C PHE A 99 -1.61 5.11 -1.70
N VAL A 100 -0.93 5.43 -0.60
CA VAL A 100 -0.41 4.45 0.36
C VAL A 100 -0.65 5.00 1.76
N PHE A 101 -1.35 4.22 2.58
CA PHE A 101 -1.59 4.49 3.98
C PHE A 101 -1.32 3.23 4.79
N ILE A 102 -0.63 3.39 5.91
CA ILE A 102 -0.41 2.35 6.93
C ILE A 102 -0.75 3.00 8.26
N GLY A 103 -1.82 2.54 8.89
CA GLY A 103 -2.29 3.01 10.19
C GLY A 103 -1.52 2.40 11.35
N GLU A 104 -1.71 2.95 12.56
CA GLU A 104 -1.03 2.48 13.78
C GLU A 104 -1.36 1.02 14.16
N ASN A 105 -2.49 0.48 13.70
CA ASN A 105 -2.90 -0.91 13.94
C ASN A 105 -2.48 -1.85 12.80
N ASP A 106 -1.53 -1.45 11.95
CA ASP A 106 -1.17 -2.15 10.71
C ASP A 106 -2.32 -2.25 9.68
N ASP A 107 -3.41 -1.51 9.86
CA ASP A 107 -4.44 -1.38 8.82
C ASP A 107 -3.82 -0.65 7.63
N ALA A 108 -3.94 -1.23 6.43
CA ALA A 108 -3.29 -0.71 5.24
C ALA A 108 -4.32 -0.40 4.14
N TRP A 109 -4.12 0.71 3.44
CA TRP A 109 -4.85 1.01 2.21
C TRP A 109 -3.87 1.46 1.15
N VAL A 110 -3.89 0.77 0.02
CA VAL A 110 -2.99 1.01 -1.11
C VAL A 110 -3.82 1.08 -2.38
N GLU A 111 -3.63 2.13 -3.16
CA GLU A 111 -4.22 2.30 -4.49
C GLU A 111 -3.11 2.63 -5.48
N LEU A 112 -2.93 1.77 -6.48
CA LEU A 112 -1.81 1.85 -7.40
C LEU A 112 -2.27 1.78 -8.87
N PRO A 113 -1.67 2.55 -9.78
CA PRO A 113 -1.82 2.35 -11.21
C PRO A 113 -1.13 1.03 -11.61
N VAL A 114 -1.78 0.25 -12.46
CA VAL A 114 -1.30 -1.09 -12.81
C VAL A 114 -1.54 -1.45 -14.28
N TYR A 115 -0.63 -2.26 -14.81
CA TYR A 115 -0.74 -2.93 -16.10
C TYR A 115 -0.71 -4.44 -15.85
N VAL A 116 -1.75 -5.14 -16.28
CA VAL A 116 -1.88 -6.58 -16.11
C VAL A 116 -1.61 -7.28 -17.44
N ILE A 117 -0.69 -8.22 -17.44
CA ILE A 117 -0.40 -9.06 -18.60
C ILE A 117 -1.53 -10.09 -18.75
N ALA A 118 -2.30 -9.98 -19.83
CA ALA A 118 -3.50 -10.79 -20.05
C ALA A 118 -3.21 -12.18 -20.67
N GLU A 119 -2.03 -12.35 -21.28
CA GLU A 119 -1.68 -13.55 -22.06
C GLU A 119 -0.17 -13.82 -22.09
N GLY A 120 0.24 -14.89 -22.76
CA GLY A 120 1.65 -15.24 -22.92
C GLY A 120 2.30 -15.84 -21.67
N ARG A 121 3.64 -15.84 -21.66
CA ARG A 121 4.45 -16.50 -20.61
C ARG A 121 4.23 -15.86 -19.24
N PHE A 122 4.01 -14.55 -19.21
CA PHE A 122 3.89 -13.77 -17.99
C PHE A 122 2.45 -13.44 -17.61
N ARG A 123 1.48 -14.19 -18.12
CA ARG A 123 0.05 -14.02 -17.81
C ARG A 123 -0.21 -13.88 -16.30
N ASP A 124 -1.12 -12.98 -15.95
CA ASP A 124 -1.52 -12.59 -14.60
C ASP A 124 -0.44 -11.87 -13.79
N ALA A 125 0.73 -11.60 -14.36
CA ALA A 125 1.67 -10.67 -13.77
C ALA A 125 1.14 -9.24 -13.89
N LEU A 126 1.37 -8.46 -12.85
CA LEU A 126 0.97 -7.08 -12.70
C LEU A 126 2.22 -6.22 -12.54
N ILE A 127 2.27 -5.14 -13.30
CA ILE A 127 3.33 -4.15 -13.28
C ILE A 127 2.72 -2.86 -12.75
N SER A 128 3.26 -2.32 -11.67
CA SER A 128 2.82 -1.04 -11.11
C SER A 128 3.98 -0.04 -11.11
N PRO A 129 3.95 0.94 -12.02
CA PRO A 129 4.89 2.05 -11.97
C PRO A 129 4.40 3.09 -10.96
N VAL A 130 5.18 3.27 -9.89
CA VAL A 130 4.98 4.31 -8.89
C VAL A 130 5.98 5.42 -9.17
N LEU A 131 5.49 6.51 -9.76
CA LEU A 131 6.29 7.67 -10.16
C LEU A 131 5.91 8.89 -9.31
N PRO A 132 6.49 9.02 -8.11
CA PRO A 132 6.11 10.06 -7.16
C PRO A 132 6.37 11.45 -7.71
N THR A 133 5.30 12.23 -7.82
CA THR A 133 5.34 13.65 -8.12
C THR A 133 4.34 14.35 -7.21
N TYR A 134 4.82 15.15 -6.25
CA TYR A 134 3.96 15.81 -5.26
C TYR A 134 3.93 17.31 -5.46
N ARG A 135 2.74 17.88 -5.28
CA ARG A 135 2.54 19.30 -5.03
C ARG A 135 1.93 19.42 -3.64
N ILE A 136 2.72 19.95 -2.69
CA ILE A 136 2.30 20.12 -1.31
C ILE A 136 1.98 21.60 -1.11
N GLU A 137 0.71 21.90 -0.83
CA GLU A 137 0.22 23.25 -0.60
C GLU A 137 -0.39 23.34 0.79
N ALA A 138 -0.05 24.39 1.52
CA ALA A 138 -0.69 24.74 2.77
C ALA A 138 -1.55 25.98 2.54
N GLY A 139 -2.84 25.91 2.89
CA GLY A 139 -3.73 27.07 2.86
C GLY A 139 -3.33 28.12 3.91
N GLU A 140 -2.90 27.66 5.08
CA GLU A 140 -2.29 28.46 6.13
C GLU A 140 -1.07 27.72 6.71
N ASN A 141 0.02 28.46 6.97
CA ASN A 141 1.23 27.92 7.59
C ASN A 141 1.10 27.83 9.11
N SER A 142 -0.04 28.20 9.66
CA SER A 142 -0.32 28.13 11.08
C SER A 142 -1.80 27.84 11.29
N LEU A 143 -2.13 26.80 12.05
CA LEU A 143 -3.51 26.55 12.46
C LEU A 143 -3.61 26.84 13.96
N GLY A 144 -4.55 27.67 14.39
CA GLY A 144 -4.81 27.91 15.81
C GLY A 144 -6.10 27.21 16.25
N THR A 145 -6.06 26.45 17.34
CA THR A 145 -7.28 26.00 18.02
C THR A 145 -7.22 26.39 19.49
N SER A 146 -8.35 26.85 20.01
CA SER A 146 -8.48 27.26 21.41
C SER A 146 -9.73 26.66 22.03
N HIS A 147 -9.63 26.19 23.26
CA HIS A 147 -10.75 25.69 24.05
C HIS A 147 -10.53 26.03 25.52
N ASN A 148 -11.49 26.71 26.17
CA ASN A 148 -11.46 27.06 27.59
C ASN A 148 -10.15 27.74 28.06
N ASP A 149 -9.68 28.74 27.32
CA ASP A 149 -8.41 29.48 27.53
C ASP A 149 -7.13 28.64 27.35
N GLU A 150 -7.27 27.43 26.81
CA GLU A 150 -6.15 26.59 26.39
C GLU A 150 -5.94 26.73 24.88
N TYR A 151 -4.69 26.65 24.44
CA TYR A 151 -4.34 26.86 23.03
C TYR A 151 -3.40 25.79 22.50
N ALA A 152 -3.60 25.43 21.24
CA ALA A 152 -2.68 24.63 20.46
C ALA A 152 -2.47 25.30 19.09
N HIS A 153 -1.22 25.38 18.67
CA HIS A 153 -0.81 26.10 17.48
C HIS A 153 0.27 25.29 16.74
N PRO A 154 -0.08 24.48 15.74
CA PRO A 154 0.87 23.99 14.77
C PRO A 154 1.33 25.10 13.82
N ARG A 155 2.65 25.27 13.69
CA ARG A 155 3.29 25.96 12.58
C ARG A 155 3.77 24.92 11.58
N LEU A 156 3.39 25.08 10.32
CA LEU A 156 3.66 24.18 9.21
C LEU A 156 4.64 24.81 8.23
N GLU A 157 5.53 23.98 7.72
CA GLU A 157 6.45 24.29 6.64
C GLU A 157 6.32 23.20 5.58
N THR A 158 6.16 23.61 4.32
CA THR A 158 6.06 22.69 3.19
C THR A 158 7.36 22.76 2.39
N GLY A 159 7.95 21.60 2.15
CA GLY A 159 9.14 21.43 1.33
C GLY A 159 8.85 20.57 0.09
N ARG A 160 9.86 20.37 -0.75
CA ARG A 160 9.76 19.36 -1.82
C ARG A 160 9.59 17.98 -1.19
N GLY A 161 8.43 17.35 -1.38
CA GLY A 161 8.17 16.01 -0.88
C GLY A 161 8.18 15.89 0.65
N MET A 162 7.93 16.97 1.39
CA MET A 162 7.94 16.94 2.86
C MET A 162 6.98 17.95 3.48
N ILE A 163 6.42 17.58 4.63
CA ILE A 163 5.75 18.48 5.57
C ILE A 163 6.55 18.44 6.87
N SER A 164 6.93 19.60 7.39
CA SER A 164 7.58 19.75 8.68
C SER A 164 6.89 20.83 9.50
N GLY A 165 7.22 20.91 10.78
CA GLY A 165 6.66 21.97 11.61
C GLY A 165 6.92 21.78 13.09
N ARG A 166 6.28 22.65 13.87
CA ARG A 166 6.29 22.59 15.33
C ARG A 166 4.89 22.77 15.87
N LEU A 167 4.48 21.89 16.78
CA LEU A 167 3.26 22.06 17.56
C LEU A 167 3.59 22.74 18.88
N TYR A 168 2.99 23.90 19.13
CA TYR A 168 3.03 24.61 20.41
C TYR A 168 1.72 24.36 21.16
N THR A 169 1.78 24.07 22.45
CA THR A 169 0.61 23.85 23.29
C THR A 169 0.74 24.59 24.62
N SER A 170 -0.39 25.10 25.09
CA SER A 170 -0.59 25.55 26.45
C SER A 170 -1.93 25.05 26.92
N VAL A 171 -1.90 23.87 27.53
CA VAL A 171 -3.05 23.18 28.11
C VAL A 171 -2.70 22.81 29.55
N ALA A 172 -3.63 23.06 30.45
CA ALA A 172 -3.56 22.77 31.88
C ALA A 172 -4.68 21.82 32.35
N LYS A 173 -5.82 21.81 31.64
CA LYS A 173 -7.01 20.98 31.87
C LYS A 173 -7.14 19.88 30.82
N CYS A 174 -6.77 20.15 29.57
CA CYS A 174 -6.70 19.14 28.51
C CYS A 174 -5.45 18.24 28.65
N ARG A 175 -5.55 16.99 28.16
CA ARG A 175 -4.44 16.03 28.18
C ARG A 175 -3.26 16.45 27.29
N GLY A 176 -3.52 17.21 26.24
CA GLY A 176 -2.53 17.53 25.21
C GLY A 176 -3.19 17.96 23.91
N ALA A 177 -2.36 18.17 22.89
CA ALA A 177 -2.80 18.34 21.51
C ALA A 177 -1.97 17.46 20.57
N ARG A 178 -2.53 17.15 19.39
CA ARG A 178 -1.87 16.37 18.36
C ARG A 178 -2.18 16.92 16.97
N VAL A 179 -1.25 16.71 16.05
CA VAL A 179 -1.44 16.97 14.61
C VAL A 179 -1.60 15.63 13.91
N GLU A 180 -2.64 15.51 13.10
CA GLU A 180 -2.94 14.33 12.30
C GLU A 180 -3.10 14.72 10.83
N LEU A 181 -2.52 13.93 9.93
CA LEU A 181 -2.82 13.98 8.50
C LEU A 181 -4.10 13.15 8.27
N ILE A 182 -5.13 13.77 7.71
CA ILE A 182 -6.40 13.11 7.43
C ILE A 182 -6.41 12.71 5.96
N HIS A 183 -6.68 11.43 5.70
CA HIS A 183 -6.83 10.89 4.35
C HIS A 183 -8.33 10.77 4.01
N PRO A 184 -8.88 11.62 3.12
CA PRO A 184 -10.32 11.67 2.87
C PRO A 184 -10.89 10.34 2.35
N GLU A 185 -10.13 9.64 1.50
CA GLU A 185 -10.60 8.43 0.81
C GLU A 185 -10.63 7.19 1.72
N SER A 186 -9.65 7.04 2.61
CA SER A 186 -9.53 5.86 3.48
C SER A 186 -10.10 6.08 4.89
N LYS A 187 -10.49 7.33 5.23
CA LYS A 187 -10.73 7.80 6.61
C LYS A 187 -9.54 7.58 7.55
N GLY A 188 -8.37 7.23 7.01
CA GLY A 188 -7.15 7.02 7.74
C GLY A 188 -6.66 8.31 8.37
N LYS A 189 -6.08 8.20 9.56
CA LYS A 189 -5.41 9.30 10.25
C LYS A 189 -3.97 8.88 10.52
N GLU A 190 -3.02 9.67 10.07
CA GLU A 190 -1.61 9.50 10.37
C GLU A 190 -1.21 10.54 11.43
N LYS A 191 -0.80 10.10 12.62
CA LYS A 191 -0.36 11.01 13.69
C LYS A 191 1.04 11.52 13.38
N LEU A 192 1.19 12.83 13.21
CA LEU A 192 2.48 13.48 12.94
C LEU A 192 3.21 13.84 14.24
N VAL A 193 2.47 14.38 15.22
CA VAL A 193 3.03 14.79 16.51
C VAL A 193 1.96 14.83 17.59
N GLU A 194 2.37 14.63 18.84
CA GLU A 194 1.55 14.79 20.04
C GLU A 194 2.39 15.44 21.14
N VAL A 195 1.82 16.44 21.80
CA VAL A 195 2.37 17.08 23.00
C VAL A 195 1.37 16.88 24.12
N GLN A 196 1.81 16.23 25.21
CA GLN A 196 1.02 16.07 26.42
C GLN A 196 1.27 17.27 27.35
N GLY A 197 0.21 17.88 27.86
CA GLY A 197 0.33 19.12 28.63
C GLY A 197 0.81 20.31 27.79
N SER A 198 1.38 21.30 28.47
CA SER A 198 1.97 22.49 27.84
C SER A 198 3.40 22.22 27.38
N GLY A 199 3.76 22.68 26.19
CA GLY A 199 5.10 22.49 25.64
C GLY A 199 5.17 22.72 24.14
N GLU A 200 6.27 22.29 23.55
CA GLU A 200 6.45 22.32 22.10
C GLU A 200 7.12 21.04 21.60
N LYS A 201 6.81 20.64 20.36
CA LYS A 201 7.46 19.50 19.72
C LYS A 201 7.52 19.65 18.20
N ASP A 202 8.70 19.40 17.66
CA ASP A 202 8.96 19.37 16.22
C ASP A 202 8.47 18.07 15.59
N PHE A 203 8.12 18.16 14.30
CA PHE A 203 7.73 17.01 13.49
C PHE A 203 8.16 17.15 12.04
N GLU A 204 8.35 16.01 11.41
CA GLU A 204 8.74 15.90 10.01
C GLU A 204 8.08 14.66 9.40
N ARG A 205 7.54 14.84 8.20
CA ARG A 205 6.98 13.78 7.37
C ARG A 205 7.48 13.91 5.95
N ARG A 206 8.34 12.97 5.53
CA ARG A 206 8.83 12.87 4.15
C ARG A 206 7.96 11.93 3.33
N PHE A 207 7.54 12.38 2.16
CA PHE A 207 6.85 11.56 1.18
C PHE A 207 7.85 10.72 0.36
N TRP A 208 7.34 9.73 -0.35
CA TRP A 208 8.16 8.79 -1.10
C TRP A 208 8.75 9.46 -2.34
N GLU A 209 10.07 9.65 -2.47
CA GLU A 209 10.65 10.41 -3.59
C GLU A 209 11.16 9.57 -4.77
N LYS A 210 11.50 8.31 -4.54
CA LYS A 210 12.18 7.48 -5.56
C LYS A 210 11.17 6.76 -6.46
N PRO A 211 11.30 6.80 -7.79
CA PRO A 211 10.51 5.93 -8.65
C PRO A 211 10.66 4.46 -8.25
N LEU A 212 9.56 3.70 -8.30
CA LEU A 212 9.54 2.27 -8.04
C LEU A 212 8.70 1.58 -9.12
N ILE A 213 9.18 0.46 -9.64
CA ILE A 213 8.38 -0.44 -10.48
C ILE A 213 8.17 -1.72 -9.68
N LEU A 214 6.92 -1.97 -9.31
CA LEU A 214 6.54 -3.22 -8.65
C LEU A 214 6.12 -4.24 -9.70
N VAL A 215 6.58 -5.47 -9.52
CA VAL A 215 6.11 -6.63 -10.30
C VAL A 215 5.56 -7.64 -9.32
N MET A 216 4.29 -7.99 -9.48
CA MET A 216 3.58 -8.90 -8.58
C MET A 216 2.68 -9.84 -9.36
N ASP A 217 2.29 -10.95 -8.76
CA ASP A 217 1.29 -11.85 -9.33
C ASP A 217 -0.10 -11.46 -8.84
N ARG A 218 -1.05 -11.34 -9.77
CA ARG A 218 -2.45 -10.98 -9.46
C ARG A 218 -3.12 -11.98 -8.51
N ASN A 219 -2.77 -13.26 -8.59
CA ASN A 219 -3.51 -14.35 -7.97
C ASN A 219 -2.91 -14.79 -6.62
N LEU A 220 -1.84 -14.14 -6.14
CA LEU A 220 -1.29 -14.41 -4.81
C LEU A 220 -2.20 -13.81 -3.72
N THR A 221 -3.23 -14.58 -3.33
CA THR A 221 -3.90 -14.44 -2.05
C THR A 221 -3.08 -15.15 -1.00
N SER A 222 -2.26 -14.42 -0.23
CA SER A 222 -1.67 -14.93 1.00
C SER A 222 -2.78 -15.20 2.02
N PHE A 223 -3.33 -16.42 2.05
CA PHE A 223 -3.91 -16.97 3.26
C PHE A 223 -2.77 -17.65 4.01
N SER A 224 -2.12 -16.94 4.93
CA SER A 224 -1.38 -17.62 5.98
C SER A 224 -2.33 -17.77 7.17
N PRO A 225 -2.67 -18.99 7.61
CA PRO A 225 -3.35 -19.22 8.88
C PRO A 225 -2.48 -18.82 10.07
#